data_AF-A0A974S2M7-F1
#
_entry.id   AF-A0A974S2M7-F1
#
_cell.length_a   1.000
_cell.length_b   1.000
_cell.length_c   1.000
_cell.angle_alpha   90.00
_cell.angle_beta   90.00
_cell.angle_gamma   90.00
#
_symmetry.space_group_name_H-M   'P 1'
#
loop_
_entity.id
_entity.type
_entity.pdbx_description
1 polymer ?
#
loop_
_entity_poly.entity_id
_entity_poly.type
_entity_poly.pdbx_seq_one_letter_code
_entity_poly.pdbx_strand_id
1 'polypeptide(L)'
;MNHPYQHYYAEVRPFLKSKYEEFRMYGINEVSIEDIWLCLLKKKWKKPKESTRLYEVAADIISLTSSQYMTYKTVQAYRSISSEDLEEVLKK
;
A
#
# COMPACT_ATOMS: atom_id res chain seq x y z
N MET A 1 -4.85 8.62 -11.47
CA MET A 1 -5.60 8.35 -10.22
C MET A 1 -5.48 9.58 -9.34
N ASN A 2 -6.55 10.34 -9.14
CA ASN A 2 -6.55 11.54 -8.29
C ASN A 2 -7.18 11.15 -6.94
N HIS A 3 -6.41 10.50 -6.06
CA HIS A 3 -6.92 10.11 -4.74
C HIS A 3 -6.81 11.32 -3.78
N PRO A 4 -7.82 11.60 -2.93
CA PRO A 4 -7.80 12.73 -2.00
C PRO A 4 -6.67 12.73 -0.97
N TYR A 5 -5.83 11.70 -0.92
CA TYR A 5 -4.70 11.62 0.01
C TYR A 5 -3.37 11.90 -0.70
N GLN A 6 -3.39 12.04 -2.03
CA GLN A 6 -2.18 12.20 -2.82
C GLN A 6 -1.44 13.49 -2.46
N HIS A 7 -2.16 14.54 -2.05
CA HIS A 7 -1.54 15.79 -1.62
C HIS A 7 -0.76 15.68 -0.32
N TYR A 8 -1.00 14.64 0.50
CA TYR A 8 -0.22 14.39 1.73
C TYR A 8 1.07 13.60 1.49
N TYR A 9 1.26 13.06 0.29
CA TYR A 9 2.34 12.09 0.03
C TYR A 9 3.73 12.68 0.29
N ALA A 10 3.94 13.95 -0.07
CA ALA A 10 5.21 14.63 0.13
C ALA A 10 5.52 14.84 1.62
N GLU A 11 4.54 15.28 2.40
CA GLU A 11 4.67 15.57 3.83
C GLU A 11 4.87 14.29 4.64
N VAL A 12 4.21 13.19 4.28
CA VAL A 12 4.31 11.93 5.03
C VAL A 12 5.46 11.02 4.56
N ARG A 13 6.23 11.43 3.54
CA ARG A 13 7.34 10.65 3.00
C ARG A 13 8.36 10.19 4.06
N PRO A 14 8.73 10.98 5.09
CA PRO A 14 9.61 10.52 6.16
C PRO A 14 9.04 9.32 6.93
N PHE A 15 7.72 9.30 7.19
CA PHE A 15 7.05 8.20 7.88
C PHE A 15 6.98 6.94 7.00
N LEU A 16 6.73 7.11 5.70
CA LEU A 16 6.77 6.01 4.75
C LEU A 16 8.17 5.38 4.66
N LYS A 17 9.22 6.22 4.65
CA LYS A 17 10.60 5.74 4.67
C LYS A 17 10.92 4.96 5.95
N SER A 18 10.51 5.48 7.11
CA SER A 18 10.69 4.78 8.39
C SER A 18 9.97 3.42 8.39
N LYS A 19 8.74 3.35 7.86
CA LYS A 19 8.00 2.09 7.74
C LYS A 19 8.64 1.11 6.75
N TYR A 20 9.19 1.61 5.64
CA TYR A 20 9.97 0.81 4.69
C TYR A 20 11.20 0.17 5.37
N GLU A 21 11.96 0.95 6.14
CA GLU A 21 13.13 0.46 6.87
C GLU A 21 12.72 -0.57 7.93
N GLU A 22 11.64 -0.32 8.67
CA GLU A 22 11.06 -1.27 9.65
C GLU A 22 10.70 -2.61 9.01
N PHE A 23 9.99 -2.62 7.88
CA PHE A 23 9.61 -3.86 7.19
C PHE A 23 10.82 -4.63 6.67
N ARG A 24 11.85 -3.92 6.20
CA ARG A 24 13.11 -4.55 5.83
C ARG A 24 13.85 -5.16 7.02
N MET A 25 13.83 -4.50 8.17
CA MET A 25 14.40 -5.06 9.42
C MET A 25 13.67 -6.35 9.84
N TYR A 26 12.38 -6.47 9.55
CA TYR A 26 11.61 -7.71 9.75
C TYR A 26 11.79 -8.77 8.66
N GLY A 27 12.70 -8.55 7.70
CA GLY A 27 13.04 -9.53 6.65
C GLY A 27 12.17 -9.45 5.39
N ILE A 28 11.30 -8.44 5.27
CA ILE A 28 10.52 -8.21 4.05
C ILE A 28 11.37 -7.41 3.06
N ASN A 29 12.13 -8.11 2.22
CA ASN A 29 13.11 -7.46 1.34
C ASN A 29 12.49 -6.80 0.10
N GLU A 30 11.39 -7.35 -0.43
CA GLU A 30 10.70 -6.86 -1.65
C GLU A 30 9.64 -5.78 -1.35
N VAL A 31 9.88 -4.96 -0.32
CA VAL A 31 9.01 -3.81 0.00
C VAL A 31 9.48 -2.58 -0.76
N SER A 32 8.54 -1.73 -1.19
CA SER A 32 8.81 -0.38 -1.69
C SER A 32 7.96 0.66 -0.95
N ILE A 33 8.41 1.92 -0.95
CA ILE A 33 7.64 3.04 -0.36
C ILE A 33 6.29 3.18 -1.09
N GLU A 34 6.31 3.00 -2.40
CA GLU A 34 5.16 3.04 -3.28
C GLU A 34 4.16 1.92 -2.97
N ASP A 35 4.65 0.68 -2.75
CA ASP A 35 3.79 -0.43 -2.34
C ASP A 35 3.11 -0.19 -0.99
N ILE A 36 3.82 0.39 -0.01
CA ILE A 36 3.24 0.75 1.29
C ILE A 36 2.12 1.77 1.10
N TRP A 37 2.36 2.81 0.29
CA TRP A 37 1.35 3.81 -0.01
C TRP A 37 0.13 3.22 -0.71
N LEU A 38 0.34 2.38 -1.74
CA LEU A 38 -0.73 1.69 -2.46
C LEU A 38 -1.51 0.73 -1.55
N CYS A 39 -0.83 0.06 -0.62
CA CYS A 39 -1.46 -0.78 0.39
C CYS A 39 -2.46 0.04 1.22
N LEU A 40 -2.03 1.21 1.74
CA LEU A 40 -2.90 2.10 2.53
C LEU A 40 -4.08 2.62 1.72
N LEU A 41 -3.85 3.09 0.48
CA LEU A 41 -4.91 3.54 -0.43
C LEU A 41 -5.97 2.44 -0.67
N LYS A 42 -5.54 1.20 -0.92
CA LYS A 42 -6.45 0.10 -1.28
C LYS A 42 -7.11 -0.57 -0.08
N LYS A 43 -6.43 -0.62 1.08
CA LYS A 43 -6.91 -1.32 2.28
C LYS A 43 -7.57 -0.37 3.28
N LYS A 44 -6.88 0.71 3.66
CA LYS A 44 -7.28 1.57 4.79
C LYS A 44 -8.09 2.78 4.33
N TRP A 45 -7.68 3.41 3.23
CA TRP A 45 -8.30 4.64 2.71
C TRP A 45 -9.22 4.40 1.50
N LYS A 46 -9.70 3.17 1.33
CA LYS A 46 -10.63 2.81 0.24
C LYS A 46 -11.86 3.72 0.17
N LYS A 47 -12.30 4.24 1.32
CA LYS A 47 -13.34 5.25 1.45
C LYS A 47 -12.72 6.50 2.09
N PRO A 48 -12.30 7.50 1.29
CA PRO A 48 -11.63 8.68 1.81
C PRO A 48 -12.58 9.50 2.68
N LYS A 49 -12.09 10.04 3.80
CA LYS A 49 -12.83 11.00 4.62
C LYS A 49 -12.53 12.42 4.14
N GLU A 50 -13.56 13.25 4.02
CA GLU A 50 -13.46 14.63 3.53
C GLU A 50 -12.59 15.54 4.43
N SER A 51 -12.51 15.25 5.73
CA SER A 51 -11.84 16.09 6.73
C SER A 51 -10.60 15.44 7.35
N THR A 52 -9.90 14.60 6.59
CA THR A 52 -8.68 13.92 7.09
C THR A 52 -7.58 14.94 7.38
N ARG A 53 -6.91 14.79 8.52
CA ARG A 53 -5.75 15.61 8.91
C ARG A 53 -4.43 14.88 8.66
N LEU A 54 -3.36 15.64 8.44
CA LEU A 54 -2.02 15.08 8.15
C LEU A 54 -1.54 14.09 9.23
N TYR A 55 -1.78 14.39 10.51
CA TYR A 55 -1.36 13.49 11.61
C TYR A 55 -2.10 12.16 11.58
N GLU A 56 -3.35 12.11 11.07
CA GLU A 56 -4.11 10.87 10.96
C GLU A 56 -3.49 9.99 9.86
N VAL A 57 -3.08 10.59 8.75
CA VAL A 57 -2.35 9.89 7.67
C VAL A 57 -1.02 9.34 8.19
N ALA A 58 -0.26 10.14 8.95
CA ALA A 58 0.99 9.70 9.56
C ALA A 58 0.78 8.56 10.57
N ALA A 59 -0.22 8.67 11.44
CA ALA A 59 -0.58 7.61 12.39
C ALA A 59 -1.02 6.32 11.66
N ASP A 60 -1.72 6.47 10.54
CA ASP A 60 -2.12 5.34 9.71
C ASP A 60 -0.94 4.62 9.07
N ILE A 61 0.08 5.36 8.65
CA ILE A 61 1.34 4.80 8.15
C ILE A 61 2.06 4.05 9.27
N ILE A 62 2.26 4.67 10.42
CA ILE A 62 3.00 4.07 11.55
C ILE A 62 2.28 2.82 12.09
N SER A 63 0.95 2.80 12.09
CA SER A 63 0.17 1.66 12.57
C SER A 63 0.09 0.48 11.59
N LEU A 64 0.57 0.63 10.35
CA LEU A 64 0.58 -0.45 9.37
C LEU A 64 1.51 -1.58 9.84
N THR A 65 0.98 -2.80 9.94
CA THR A 65 1.74 -3.98 10.35
C THR A 65 2.27 -4.78 9.16
N SER A 66 3.35 -5.54 9.40
CA SER A 66 3.92 -6.48 8.43
C SER A 66 2.90 -7.50 7.93
N SER A 67 2.07 -8.05 8.83
CA SER A 67 1.01 -9.01 8.50
C SER A 67 -0.05 -8.41 7.56
N GLN A 68 -0.47 -7.17 7.80
CA GLN A 68 -1.41 -6.46 6.91
C GLN A 68 -0.80 -6.25 5.53
N TYR A 69 0.46 -5.82 5.47
CA TYR A 69 1.19 -5.62 4.23
C TYR A 69 1.38 -6.92 3.44
N MET A 70 1.80 -8.00 4.10
CA MET A 70 1.96 -9.31 3.46
C MET A 70 0.64 -9.84 2.92
N THR A 71 -0.44 -9.75 3.70
CA THR A 71 -1.79 -10.12 3.24
C THR A 71 -2.19 -9.33 2.00
N TYR A 72 -1.83 -8.04 1.92
CA TYR A 72 -2.06 -7.24 0.72
C TYR A 72 -1.26 -7.75 -0.48
N LYS A 73 0.05 -7.98 -0.33
CA LYS A 73 0.91 -8.46 -1.43
C LYS A 73 0.48 -9.83 -1.93
N THR A 74 0.17 -10.77 -1.04
CA THR A 74 -0.35 -12.10 -1.40
C THR A 74 -1.64 -12.00 -2.22
N VAL A 75 -2.62 -11.18 -1.79
CA VAL A 75 -3.86 -10.98 -2.54
C VAL A 75 -3.60 -10.35 -3.91
N GLN A 76 -2.64 -9.44 -4.03
CA GLN A 76 -2.30 -8.89 -5.34
C GLN A 76 -1.65 -9.93 -6.25
N ALA A 77 -0.73 -10.75 -5.75
CA ALA A 77 -0.10 -11.82 -6.52
C ALA A 77 -1.14 -12.80 -7.09
N TYR A 78 -2.10 -13.25 -6.28
CA TYR A 78 -3.19 -14.11 -6.75
C TYR A 78 -4.06 -13.46 -7.83
N ARG A 79 -4.33 -12.15 -7.72
CA ARG A 79 -5.10 -11.41 -8.73
C ARG A 79 -4.35 -11.29 -10.05
N SER A 80 -3.03 -11.07 -10.00
CA SER A 80 -2.19 -11.03 -11.20
C SER A 80 -2.21 -12.37 -11.93
N ILE A 81 -1.98 -13.47 -11.21
CA ILE A 81 -2.03 -14.83 -11.78
C ILE A 81 -3.37 -15.08 -12.47
N SER A 82 -4.49 -14.80 -11.79
CA SER A 82 -5.82 -15.00 -12.38
C SER A 82 -6.10 -14.16 -13.63
N SER A 83 -5.43 -13.01 -13.77
CA SER A 83 -5.61 -12.13 -14.92
C SER A 83 -4.76 -12.59 -16.11
N GLU A 84 -3.53 -13.02 -15.85
CA GLU A 84 -2.61 -13.59 -16.84
C GLU A 84 -3.16 -14.90 -17.45
N ASP A 85 -3.68 -15.79 -16.60
CA ASP A 85 -4.33 -17.03 -17.03
C ASP A 85 -5.54 -16.74 -17.94
N LEU A 86 -6.32 -15.70 -17.64
CA LEU A 86 -7.48 -15.30 -18.44
C LEU A 86 -7.08 -14.73 -19.80
N GLU A 87 -5.99 -13.96 -19.87
CA GLU A 87 -5.46 -13.44 -21.14
C GLU A 87 -4.92 -14.54 -22.04
N GLU A 88 -4.33 -15.61 -21.49
CA GLU A 88 -3.85 -16.74 -22.27
C GLU A 88 -5.00 -17.54 -22.90
N VAL A 89 -6.12 -17.69 -22.17
CA VAL A 89 -7.34 -18.33 -22.68
C VAL A 89 -7.97 -17.51 -23.80
N LEU A 90 -8.00 -16.18 -23.68
CA LEU A 90 -8.59 -15.28 -24.68
C LEU A 90 -7.74 -15.15 -25.97
N LYS A 91 -6.47 -15.56 -25.95
CA LYS A 91 -5.56 -15.53 -27.11
C LYS A 91 -5.56 -16.84 -27.93
N LYS A 92 -6.33 -17.85 -27.53
CA LYS A 92 -6.54 -19.11 -28.26
C LYS A 92 -7.88 -19.11 -28.97
#